data_AF-E2NAV1-F1
#
_entry.id   AF-E2NAV1-F1
#
_cell.length_a   1.000
_cell.length_b   1.000
_cell.length_c   1.000
_cell.angle_alpha   90.00
_cell.angle_beta   90.00
_cell.angle_gamma   90.00
#
_symmetry.space_group_name_H-M   'P 1'
#
loop_
_entity.id
_entity.type
_entity.pdbx_description
1 polymer ?
#
loop_
_entity_poly.entity_id
_entity_poly.type
_entity_poly.pdbx_seq_one_letter_code
_entity_poly.pdbx_strand_id
1 'polypeptide(L)'
;MEIAESIEATRQSVIRMFQVLERAALLIMLYSGKNNMQQLAKPEKVYLDNMNLMYALSSSADIGNIRETFFANQLKQNHQIAFSGQGDFRIDDVYTFEVGGKNKTFEQIKDVPNSYLVIDGMEYGTGFLFGCLDFCISLHYS
;
A
#
# COMPACT_ATOMS: atom_id res chain seq x y z
N MET A 1 4.19 14.46 -15.47
CA MET A 1 3.55 13.30 -14.81
C MET A 1 2.87 12.61 -15.96
N GLU A 2 3.35 11.45 -16.39
CA GLU A 2 3.00 10.82 -17.66
C GLU A 2 1.48 10.78 -17.93
N ILE A 3 0.68 10.50 -16.89
CA ILE A 3 -0.80 10.50 -16.96
C ILE A 3 -1.36 11.87 -17.38
N ALA A 4 -0.79 12.98 -16.93
CA ALA A 4 -1.23 14.32 -17.28
C ALA A 4 -1.05 14.61 -18.79
N GLU A 5 0.03 14.10 -19.36
CA GLU A 5 0.30 14.20 -20.79
C GLU A 5 -0.65 13.28 -21.58
N SER A 6 -0.90 12.06 -21.10
CA SER A 6 -1.78 11.11 -21.80
C SER A 6 -3.25 11.53 -21.83
N ILE A 7 -3.71 12.35 -20.87
CA ILE A 7 -5.10 12.85 -20.82
C ILE A 7 -5.21 14.34 -21.15
N GLU A 8 -4.15 14.95 -21.68
CA GLU A 8 -4.09 16.37 -22.06
C GLU A 8 -4.55 17.32 -20.93
N ALA A 9 -4.21 16.99 -19.68
CA ALA A 9 -4.64 17.75 -18.51
C ALA A 9 -3.46 18.41 -17.78
N THR A 10 -3.75 19.49 -17.04
CA THR A 10 -2.74 20.09 -16.17
C THR A 10 -2.43 19.17 -14.98
N ARG A 11 -1.20 19.25 -14.45
CA ARG A 11 -0.81 18.55 -13.21
C ARG A 11 -1.80 18.78 -12.06
N GLN A 12 -2.29 20.01 -11.90
CA GLN A 12 -3.25 20.36 -10.86
C GLN A 12 -4.60 19.66 -11.06
N SER A 13 -5.05 19.52 -12.30
CA SER A 13 -6.28 18.79 -12.63
C SER A 13 -6.15 17.30 -12.32
N VAL A 14 -5.02 16.68 -12.64
CA VAL A 14 -4.78 15.26 -12.32
C VAL A 14 -4.76 15.01 -10.81
N ILE A 15 -4.06 15.86 -10.04
CA ILE A 15 -4.04 15.74 -8.57
C ILE A 15 -5.45 15.86 -8.00
N ARG A 16 -6.25 16.83 -8.47
CA ARG A 16 -7.65 16.95 -8.05
C ARG A 16 -8.49 15.72 -8.42
N MET A 17 -8.28 15.14 -9.59
CA MET A 17 -8.97 13.92 -10.00
C MET A 17 -8.63 12.75 -9.08
N PHE A 18 -7.35 12.57 -8.76
CA PHE A 18 -6.91 11.52 -7.83
C PHE A 18 -7.52 11.69 -6.43
N GLN A 19 -7.61 12.92 -5.94
CA GLN A 19 -8.29 13.21 -4.67
C GLN A 19 -9.79 12.90 -4.71
N VAL A 20 -10.45 13.17 -5.83
CA VAL A 20 -11.87 12.80 -6.01
C VAL A 20 -12.04 11.29 -6.01
N LEU A 21 -11.16 10.57 -6.71
CA LEU A 21 -11.20 9.10 -6.79
C LEU A 21 -10.87 8.43 -5.43
N GLU A 22 -9.93 8.98 -4.67
CA GLU A 22 -9.65 8.53 -3.30
C GLU A 22 -10.84 8.77 -2.37
N ARG A 23 -11.47 9.96 -2.39
CA ARG A 23 -12.71 10.22 -1.62
C ARG A 23 -13.88 9.34 -2.06
N ALA A 24 -13.89 8.90 -3.31
CA ALA A 24 -14.89 7.96 -3.82
C ALA A 24 -14.58 6.49 -3.47
N ALA A 25 -13.54 6.23 -2.65
CA ALA A 25 -13.07 4.89 -2.30
C ALA A 25 -12.74 4.03 -3.52
N LEU A 26 -12.10 4.65 -4.54
CA LEU A 26 -11.60 3.96 -5.73
C LEU A 26 -10.09 3.80 -5.72
N LEU A 27 -9.38 4.69 -5.04
CA LEU A 27 -7.92 4.68 -4.93
C LEU A 27 -7.46 4.76 -3.47
N ILE A 28 -6.29 4.16 -3.22
CA ILE A 28 -5.48 4.39 -2.03
C ILE A 28 -4.20 5.07 -2.50
N MET A 29 -3.86 6.24 -1.94
CA MET A 29 -2.64 6.95 -2.29
C MET A 29 -1.63 6.96 -1.15
N LEU A 30 -0.41 6.55 -1.44
CA LEU A 30 0.71 6.63 -0.50
C LEU A 30 1.61 7.81 -0.85
N TYR A 31 1.86 8.65 0.15
CA TYR A 31 2.76 9.80 0.06
C TYR A 31 4.03 9.56 0.88
N SER A 32 5.13 10.18 0.46
CA SER A 32 6.37 10.24 1.23
C SER A 32 6.27 11.27 2.37
N GLY A 33 6.70 10.89 3.58
CA GLY A 33 6.88 11.80 4.73
C GLY A 33 5.64 12.07 5.62
N LYS A 34 5.91 12.72 6.76
CA LYS A 34 4.89 13.19 7.73
C LYS A 34 4.39 14.58 7.33
N ASN A 35 3.06 14.73 7.28
CA ASN A 35 2.28 15.98 7.43
C ASN A 35 1.72 16.68 6.17
N ASN A 36 0.40 16.90 6.23
CA ASN A 36 -0.43 18.07 5.89
C ASN A 36 -0.37 18.74 4.50
N MET A 37 0.67 18.52 3.69
CA MET A 37 0.77 19.05 2.32
C MET A 37 0.40 18.04 1.23
N GLN A 38 -0.16 16.88 1.62
CA GLN A 38 -0.61 15.82 0.71
C GLN A 38 -1.56 16.34 -0.38
N GLN A 39 -2.27 17.44 -0.12
CA GLN A 39 -3.20 18.04 -1.08
C GLN A 39 -2.56 18.56 -2.39
N LEU A 40 -1.24 18.78 -2.44
CA LEU A 40 -0.54 19.26 -3.65
C LEU A 40 0.64 18.38 -4.06
N ALA A 41 0.95 17.37 -3.25
CA ALA A 41 2.02 16.43 -3.52
C ALA A 41 1.57 15.39 -4.56
N LYS A 42 2.52 14.89 -5.34
CA LYS A 42 2.31 13.70 -6.17
C LYS A 42 2.40 12.49 -5.23
N PRO A 43 1.48 11.51 -5.29
CA PRO A 43 1.66 10.27 -4.56
C PRO A 43 2.85 9.49 -5.13
N GLU A 44 3.55 8.78 -4.25
CA GLU A 44 4.66 7.89 -4.62
C GLU A 44 4.12 6.57 -5.17
N LYS A 45 3.06 6.05 -4.54
CA LYS A 45 2.41 4.80 -4.94
C LYS A 45 0.89 4.98 -4.90
N VAL A 46 0.19 4.39 -5.87
CA VAL A 46 -1.27 4.44 -6.00
C VAL A 46 -1.78 3.02 -6.21
N TYR A 47 -2.73 2.60 -5.38
CA TYR A 47 -3.41 1.33 -5.49
C TYR A 47 -4.90 1.55 -5.78
N LEU A 48 -5.56 0.53 -6.32
CA LEU A 48 -7.02 0.47 -6.30
C LEU A 48 -7.49 0.26 -4.86
N ASP A 49 -8.69 0.75 -4.54
CA ASP A 49 -9.21 0.65 -3.18
C ASP A 49 -9.51 -0.78 -2.76
N ASN A 50 -9.93 -1.62 -3.70
CA ASN A 50 -10.37 -2.99 -3.47
C ASN A 50 -9.85 -3.90 -4.59
N MET A 51 -9.43 -5.12 -4.25
CA MET A 51 -8.97 -6.14 -5.20
C MET A 51 -10.00 -6.45 -6.28
N ASN A 52 -11.30 -6.40 -5.97
CA ASN A 52 -12.40 -6.61 -6.91
C ASN A 52 -12.35 -5.61 -8.08
N LEU A 53 -11.89 -4.37 -7.83
CA LEU A 53 -11.70 -3.39 -8.90
C LEU A 53 -10.61 -3.82 -9.87
N MET A 54 -9.57 -4.52 -9.40
CA MET A 54 -8.51 -5.03 -10.28
C MET A 54 -9.06 -6.07 -11.24
N TYR A 55 -9.88 -7.00 -10.75
CA TYR A 55 -10.52 -8.03 -11.57
C TYR A 55 -11.62 -7.46 -12.50
N ALA A 56 -12.27 -6.37 -12.10
CA ALA A 56 -13.27 -5.70 -12.93
C ALA A 56 -12.65 -4.87 -14.07
N LEU A 57 -11.47 -4.28 -13.84
CA LEU A 57 -10.82 -3.35 -14.76
C LEU A 57 -9.70 -3.99 -15.60
N SER A 58 -9.23 -5.19 -15.23
CA SER A 58 -8.18 -5.91 -15.94
C SER A 58 -8.54 -7.38 -16.12
N SER A 59 -8.21 -7.94 -17.28
CA SER A 59 -8.28 -9.38 -17.56
C SER A 59 -7.15 -10.17 -16.88
N SER A 60 -6.09 -9.49 -16.47
CA SER A 60 -4.97 -10.06 -15.72
C SER A 60 -4.61 -9.15 -14.55
N ALA A 61 -4.98 -9.59 -13.34
CA ALA A 61 -4.56 -8.92 -12.12
C ALA A 61 -3.22 -9.51 -11.63
N ASP A 62 -2.22 -8.65 -11.44
CA ASP A 62 -0.93 -9.08 -10.90
C ASP A 62 -1.08 -9.48 -9.43
N ILE A 63 -0.63 -10.69 -9.09
CA ILE A 63 -0.82 -11.24 -7.74
C ILE A 63 -0.01 -10.49 -6.67
N GLY A 64 1.12 -9.89 -7.03
CA GLY A 64 1.87 -9.00 -6.12
C GLY A 64 1.04 -7.78 -5.76
N ASN A 65 0.51 -7.13 -6.79
CA ASN A 65 -0.30 -5.94 -6.64
C ASN A 65 -1.64 -6.22 -5.92
N ILE A 66 -2.22 -7.42 -6.09
CA ILE A 66 -3.38 -7.88 -5.30
C ILE A 66 -3.03 -7.94 -3.80
N ARG A 67 -1.90 -8.55 -3.42
CA ARG A 67 -1.47 -8.66 -2.02
C ARG A 67 -1.21 -7.30 -1.38
N GLU A 68 -0.50 -6.44 -2.09
CA GLU A 68 -0.22 -5.08 -1.62
C GLU A 68 -1.51 -4.26 -1.49
N THR A 69 -2.41 -4.36 -2.48
CA THR A 69 -3.73 -3.72 -2.45
C THR A 69 -4.56 -4.21 -1.26
N PHE A 70 -4.58 -5.52 -1.01
CA PHE A 70 -5.25 -6.09 0.15
C PHE A 70 -4.69 -5.52 1.46
N PHE A 71 -3.37 -5.57 1.64
CA PHE A 71 -2.70 -5.08 2.82
C PHE A 71 -3.00 -3.60 3.08
N ALA A 72 -2.89 -2.77 2.04
CA ALA A 72 -3.22 -1.35 2.10
C ALA A 72 -4.70 -1.12 2.47
N ASN A 73 -5.62 -1.86 1.86
CA ASN A 73 -7.05 -1.75 2.10
C ASN A 73 -7.43 -2.11 3.55
N GLN A 74 -6.80 -3.16 4.12
CA GLN A 74 -7.07 -3.59 5.49
C GLN A 74 -6.51 -2.58 6.51
N LEU A 75 -5.27 -2.14 6.35
CA LEU A 75 -4.65 -1.27 7.35
C LEU A 75 -5.15 0.17 7.34
N LYS A 76 -5.47 0.74 6.17
CA LYS A 76 -5.95 2.14 6.10
C LYS A 76 -7.22 2.41 6.92
N GLN A 77 -7.99 1.37 7.26
CA GLN A 77 -9.25 1.53 8.01
C GLN A 77 -9.00 2.06 9.42
N ASN A 78 -7.91 1.63 10.05
CA ASN A 78 -7.61 1.92 11.45
C ASN A 78 -6.24 2.56 11.66
N HIS A 79 -5.38 2.61 10.63
CA HIS A 79 -4.01 3.06 10.73
C HIS A 79 -3.66 4.08 9.64
N GLN A 80 -2.72 4.96 9.97
CA GLN A 80 -2.12 5.83 8.98
C GLN A 80 -1.14 5.02 8.13
N ILE A 81 -1.38 4.98 6.82
CA ILE A 81 -0.48 4.33 5.86
C ILE A 81 0.25 5.37 5.02
N ALA A 82 1.53 5.16 4.78
CA ALA A 82 2.38 6.03 3.98
C ALA A 82 3.41 5.22 3.18
N PHE A 83 4.07 5.89 2.23
CA PHE A 83 5.18 5.30 1.49
C PHE A 83 6.42 5.26 2.40
N SER A 84 7.05 4.10 2.53
CA SER A 84 8.19 3.93 3.45
C SER A 84 9.54 4.33 2.85
N GLY A 85 9.70 4.35 1.53
CA GLY A 85 10.98 4.56 0.85
C GLY A 85 11.95 3.37 0.93
N GLN A 86 11.87 2.58 2.01
CA GLN A 86 12.48 1.27 2.17
C GLN A 86 11.39 0.32 2.68
N GLY A 87 10.99 -0.67 1.89
CA GLY A 87 9.76 -1.43 2.14
C GLY A 87 8.61 -1.03 1.20
N ASP A 88 7.44 -1.64 1.38
CA ASP A 88 6.21 -1.26 0.66
C ASP A 88 5.37 -0.22 1.43
N PHE A 89 5.30 -0.35 2.75
CA PHE A 89 4.39 0.44 3.60
C PHE A 89 5.05 0.93 4.87
N ARG A 90 4.72 2.17 5.25
CA ARG A 90 4.99 2.76 6.56
C ARG A 90 3.67 2.89 7.31
N ILE A 91 3.56 2.30 8.50
CA ILE A 91 2.33 2.27 9.29
C ILE A 91 2.52 3.05 10.59
N ASP A 92 1.62 4.00 10.85
CA ASP A 92 1.59 4.91 12.00
C ASP A 92 2.91 5.66 12.25
N ASP A 93 3.73 5.77 11.20
CA ASP A 93 5.12 6.20 11.27
C ASP A 93 5.94 5.52 12.37
N VAL A 94 5.67 4.24 12.64
CA VAL A 94 6.46 3.41 13.56
C VAL A 94 6.95 2.13 12.90
N TYR A 95 6.09 1.46 12.14
CA TYR A 95 6.38 0.15 11.55
C TYR A 95 6.61 0.22 10.04
N THR A 96 7.51 -0.62 9.54
CA THR A 96 7.77 -0.76 8.11
C THR A 96 7.41 -2.17 7.68
N PHE A 97 6.60 -2.31 6.64
CA PHE A 97 6.20 -3.60 6.12
C PHE A 97 6.64 -3.78 4.68
N GLU A 98 7.14 -4.96 4.38
CA GLU A 98 7.35 -5.48 3.03
C GLU A 98 6.34 -6.59 2.78
N VAL A 99 5.64 -6.56 1.65
CA VAL A 99 4.59 -7.52 1.32
C VAL A 99 5.03 -8.39 0.15
N GLY A 100 4.75 -9.69 0.23
CA GLY A 100 5.13 -10.61 -0.84
C GLY A 100 4.47 -11.98 -0.75
N GLY A 101 4.79 -12.82 -1.73
CA GLY A 101 4.45 -14.24 -1.68
C GLY A 101 5.58 -15.06 -1.02
N LYS A 102 5.37 -16.36 -0.88
CA LYS A 102 6.26 -17.35 -0.23
C LYS A 102 7.79 -17.22 -0.45
N ASN A 103 8.25 -16.65 -1.57
CA ASN A 103 9.67 -16.53 -1.90
C ASN A 103 10.28 -15.17 -1.51
N LYS A 104 9.49 -14.26 -0.95
CA LYS A 104 9.96 -12.92 -0.57
C LYS A 104 10.89 -13.04 0.64
N THR A 105 11.98 -12.29 0.64
CA THR A 105 13.02 -12.32 1.68
C THR A 105 13.04 -11.00 2.46
N PHE A 106 13.67 -11.03 3.64
CA PHE A 106 13.80 -9.85 4.52
C PHE A 106 14.88 -8.86 4.06
N GLU A 107 15.60 -9.13 2.97
CA GLU A 107 16.79 -8.37 2.56
C GLU A 107 16.53 -6.87 2.35
N GLN A 108 15.35 -6.50 1.84
CA GLN A 108 15.00 -5.10 1.56
C GLN A 108 14.86 -4.25 2.83
N ILE A 109 14.50 -4.87 3.95
CA ILE A 109 14.14 -4.17 5.20
C ILE A 109 15.00 -4.62 6.40
N LYS A 110 16.09 -5.37 6.15
CA LYS A 110 16.92 -5.99 7.19
C LYS A 110 17.55 -5.01 8.17
N ASP A 111 17.92 -3.82 7.69
CA ASP A 111 18.56 -2.78 8.48
C ASP A 111 17.56 -1.69 8.93
N VAL A 112 16.27 -1.89 8.65
CA VAL A 112 15.21 -0.97 9.04
C VAL A 112 14.67 -1.39 10.41
N PRO A 113 14.70 -0.51 11.44
CA PRO A 113 14.13 -0.84 12.74
C PRO A 113 12.61 -1.00 12.66
N ASN A 114 12.05 -1.87 13.50
CA ASN A 114 10.60 -2.16 13.55
C ASN A 114 10.02 -2.55 12.19
N SER A 115 10.76 -3.38 11.45
CA SER A 115 10.37 -3.85 10.13
C SER A 115 9.89 -5.30 10.14
N TYR A 116 8.92 -5.62 9.29
CA TYR A 116 8.26 -6.92 9.25
C TYR A 116 7.97 -7.34 7.81
N LEU A 117 8.02 -8.65 7.59
CA LEU A 117 7.68 -9.25 6.30
C LEU A 117 6.30 -9.88 6.38
N VAL A 118 5.45 -9.54 5.41
CA VAL A 118 4.09 -10.06 5.28
C VAL A 118 4.06 -11.00 4.10
N ILE A 119 3.79 -12.27 4.37
CA ILE A 119 3.85 -13.33 3.36
C ILE A 119 2.49 -13.97 3.17
N ASP A 120 2.05 -13.97 1.92
CA ASP A 120 0.93 -14.75 1.44
C ASP A 120 1.34 -16.19 1.09
N GLY A 121 0.47 -17.14 1.41
CA GLY A 121 0.63 -18.56 1.10
C GLY A 121 1.48 -19.37 2.09
N MET A 122 1.54 -18.94 3.36
CA MET A 122 2.14 -19.73 4.45
C MET A 122 1.11 -20.08 5.51
N GLU A 123 1.10 -21.35 5.93
CA GLU A 123 0.18 -21.91 6.93
C GLU A 123 0.47 -21.46 8.37
N TYR A 124 1.73 -21.14 8.67
CA TYR A 124 2.19 -20.73 9.99
C TYR A 124 3.30 -19.68 9.86
N GLY A 125 3.27 -18.66 10.73
CA GLY A 125 4.35 -17.68 10.86
C GLY A 125 5.27 -17.99 12.04
N THR A 126 6.57 -17.77 11.90
CA THR A 126 7.54 -17.84 12.99
C THR A 126 8.38 -16.56 13.02
N GLY A 127 8.47 -15.88 14.17
CA GLY A 127 9.26 -14.65 14.32
C GLY A 127 8.58 -13.40 13.76
N PHE A 128 9.35 -12.47 13.17
CA PHE A 128 8.90 -11.19 12.56
C PHE A 128 8.14 -11.37 11.22
N LEU A 129 7.60 -12.57 10.99
CA LEU A 129 6.99 -13.01 9.74
C LEU A 129 5.50 -13.26 9.98
N PHE A 130 4.65 -12.43 9.39
CA PHE A 130 3.20 -12.60 9.49
C PHE A 130 2.70 -13.37 8.26
N GLY A 131 2.19 -14.59 8.50
CA GLY A 131 1.50 -15.38 7.48
C GLY A 131 0.07 -14.87 7.28
N CYS A 132 -0.31 -14.59 6.03
CA CYS A 132 -1.64 -14.12 5.71
C CYS A 132 -2.53 -15.30 5.31
N LEU A 133 -3.21 -15.90 6.29
CA LEU A 133 -4.40 -16.73 6.09
C LEU A 133 -5.53 -16.03 6.86
N ASP A 134 -6.45 -15.40 6.13
CA ASP A 134 -7.78 -14.98 6.60
C ASP A 134 -7.91 -13.96 7.76
N PHE A 135 -7.00 -12.98 7.96
CA PHE A 135 -7.15 -12.04 9.10
C PHE A 135 -7.03 -10.54 8.83
N CYS A 136 -7.96 -9.81 9.48
CA CYS A 136 -7.85 -8.42 9.89
C CYS A 136 -6.56 -8.29 10.71
N ILE A 137 -5.56 -7.57 10.18
CA ILE A 137 -4.29 -7.34 10.87
C ILE A 137 -4.60 -6.45 12.08
N SER A 138 -4.94 -7.06 13.21
CA SER A 138 -5.07 -6.39 14.49
C SER A 138 -3.66 -6.05 14.95
N LEU A 139 -3.23 -4.82 14.70
CA LEU A 139 -2.08 -4.22 15.38
C LEU A 139 -2.48 -3.93 16.84
N HIS A 140 -2.70 -4.97 17.64
CA HIS A 140 -2.75 -4.81 19.08
C HIS A 140 -1.32 -4.62 19.60
N TYR A 141 -0.99 -3.38 19.92
CA TYR A 141 0.06 -3.07 20.89
C TYR A 141 -0.60 -2.84 22.24
N SER A 142 -0.56 -3.88 23.08
CA SER A 142 -0.69 -3.97 24.56
C SER A 142 -1.49 -5.21 24.95
#